data_AF-A0A7J9ITM1-F1
#
_entry.id   AF-A0A7J9ITM1-F1
#
_cell.length_a   1.000
_cell.length_b   1.000
_cell.length_c   1.000
_cell.angle_alpha   90.00
_cell.angle_beta   90.00
_cell.angle_gamma   90.00
#
_symmetry.space_group_name_H-M   'P 1'
#
loop_
_entity.id
_entity.type
_entity.pdbx_description
1 polymer ?
#
loop_
_entity_poly.entity_id
_entity_poly.type
_entity_poly.pdbx_seq_one_letter_code
_entity_poly.pdbx_strand_id
1 'polypeptide(L)' 'VLADGHVSWACEAFSKLHGPDLVKSPALFWCWRLFMIKLWNHGLLDAGAMNNCSMILQRCQNEGSDAMKS' A
#
# COMPACT_ATOMS: atom_id res chain seq x y z
N VAL A 1 -12.30 20.67 8.11
CA VAL A 1 -10.98 20.03 7.90
C VAL A 1 -11.07 19.23 6.60
N LEU A 2 -10.37 19.69 5.55
CA LEU A 2 -10.47 19.19 4.17
C LEU A 2 -9.12 18.64 3.66
N ALA A 3 -8.14 18.46 4.56
CA ALA A 3 -6.76 18.10 4.22
C ALA A 3 -6.42 16.61 4.46
N ASP A 4 -7.12 15.91 5.35
CA ASP A 4 -6.73 14.54 5.75
C ASP A 4 -7.04 13.46 4.70
N GLY A 5 -7.97 13.72 3.78
CA GLY A 5 -8.28 12.79 2.68
C GLY A 5 -7.18 12.66 1.63
N HIS A 6 -6.27 13.64 1.54
CA HIS A 6 -5.19 13.64 0.55
C HIS A 6 -4.13 12.58 0.87
N VAL A 7 -3.88 12.31 2.16
CA VAL A 7 -2.91 11.31 2.59
C VAL A 7 -3.44 9.90 2.29
N SER A 8 -4.71 9.63 2.60
CA SER A 8 -5.37 8.37 2.25
C SER A 8 -5.34 8.12 0.74
N TRP A 9 -5.72 9.12 -0.07
CA TRP A 9 -5.63 9.03 -1.52
C TRP A 9 -4.19 8.82 -2.02
N ALA A 10 -3.21 9.53 -1.47
CA ALA A 10 -1.81 9.42 -1.86
C ALA A 10 -1.25 8.03 -1.55
N CYS A 11 -1.60 7.43 -0.41
CA CYS A 11 -1.18 6.07 -0.06
C CYS A 11 -1.76 5.04 -1.03
N GLU A 12 -3.02 5.19 -1.43
CA GLU A 12 -3.64 4.33 -2.44
C GLU A 12 -3.00 4.50 -3.82
N ALA A 13 -2.79 5.75 -4.25
CA ALA A 13 -2.17 6.06 -5.53
C ALA A 13 -0.74 5.51 -5.62
N PHE A 14 0.04 5.71 -4.56
CA PHE A 14 1.39 5.15 -4.44
C PHE A 14 1.38 3.63 -4.48
N SER A 15 0.49 2.98 -3.71
CA SER A 15 0.37 1.52 -3.69
C SER A 15 -0.05 0.95 -5.04
N LYS A 16 -0.88 1.66 -5.82
CA LYS A 16 -1.26 1.25 -7.19
C LYS A 16 -0.08 1.36 -8.15
N LEU A 17 0.68 2.46 -8.09
CA LEU A 17 1.78 2.72 -9.01
C LEU A 17 3.01 1.84 -8.73
N HIS A 18 3.39 1.72 -7.46
CA HIS A 18 4.61 1.02 -7.03
C HIS A 18 4.35 -0.37 -6.46
N GLY A 19 3.09 -0.79 -6.34
CA GLY A 19 2.69 -2.10 -5.82
C GLY A 19 3.47 -3.27 -6.42
N PRO A 20 3.59 -3.38 -7.76
CA PRO A 20 4.36 -4.45 -8.41
C PRO A 20 5.84 -4.50 -8.00
N ASP A 21 6.47 -3.35 -7.74
CA ASP A 21 7.88 -3.28 -7.33
C ASP A 21 8.04 -3.54 -5.82
N LEU A 22 7.10 -3.04 -5.03
CA LEU A 22 7.04 -3.30 -3.59
C LEU A 22 6.95 -4.79 -3.31
N VAL A 23 6.08 -5.53 -4.01
CA VAL A 23 5.87 -6.97 -3.75
C VAL A 23 7.02 -7.85 -4.20
N LYS A 24 7.85 -7.40 -5.15
CA LYS A 24 9.06 -8.12 -5.60
C LYS A 24 10.21 -8.05 -4.58
N SER A 25 10.22 -7.04 -3.71
CA SER A 25 11.25 -6.83 -2.70
C SER A 25 10.65 -6.93 -1.29
N PRO A 26 10.90 -8.02 -0.55
CA PRO A 26 10.37 -8.19 0.81
C PRO A 26 10.71 -7.03 1.74
N ALA A 27 11.91 -6.45 1.62
CA ALA A 27 12.33 -5.30 2.43
C ALA A 27 11.46 -4.07 2.17
N LEU A 28 11.25 -3.70 0.89
CA LEU A 28 10.43 -2.54 0.53
C LEU A 28 8.96 -2.74 0.91
N PHE A 29 8.44 -3.95 0.71
CA PHE A 29 7.09 -4.31 1.14
C PHE A 29 6.86 -4.05 2.63
N TRP A 30 7.78 -4.52 3.48
CA TRP A 30 7.68 -4.31 4.93
C TRP A 30 7.91 -2.84 5.32
N CYS A 31 8.88 -2.15 4.71
CA CYS A 31 9.07 -0.71 4.92
C CYS A 31 7.80 0.08 4.62
N TRP A 32 7.11 -0.23 3.51
CA TRP A 32 5.86 0.42 3.15
C TRP A 32 4.74 0.14 4.14
N ARG A 33 4.60 -1.11 4.61
CA ARG A 33 3.63 -1.45 5.67
C ARG A 33 3.89 -0.71 6.99
N LEU A 34 5.14 -0.66 7.43
CA LEU A 34 5.53 0.08 8.64
C LEU A 34 5.29 1.59 8.50
N PHE A 35 5.54 2.13 7.31
CA PHE A 35 5.25 3.53 7.01
C PHE A 35 3.76 3.84 7.13
N MET A 36 2.87 3.01 6.56
CA MET A 36 1.42 3.18 6.71
C MET A 36 0.97 3.08 8.18
N ILE A 37 1.52 2.16 8.97
CA ILE A 37 1.26 2.07 10.43
C ILE A 37 1.71 3.34 11.14
N LYS A 38 2.84 3.94 10.74
CA LYS A 38 3.30 5.21 11.32
C LYS A 38 2.33 6.35 11.01
N LEU A 39 1.83 6.44 9.78
CA LEU A 39 0.83 7.44 9.41
C LEU A 39 -0.48 7.27 10.19
N TRP A 40 -0.91 6.02 10.36
CA TRP A 40 -2.05 5.68 11.22
C TRP A 40 -1.89 6.22 12.64
N ASN A 41 -0.74 5.96 13.26
CA ASN A 41 -0.47 6.37 14.64
C ASN A 41 -0.48 7.90 14.82
N HIS A 42 -0.21 8.65 13.75
CA HIS A 42 -0.30 10.12 13.74
C HIS A 42 -1.68 10.65 13.35
N GLY A 43 -2.68 9.78 13.13
CA GLY A 43 -4.02 10.16 12.69
C GLY A 43 -4.08 10.65 11.24
N LEU A 44 -3.02 10.43 10.46
CA LEU A 44 -2.93 10.87 9.06
C LEU A 44 -3.48 9.85 8.07
N LEU A 45 -3.73 8.61 8.52
CA LEU A 45 -4.26 7.53 7.70
C LEU A 45 -5.34 6.78 8.47
N ASP A 46 -6.45 6.49 7.81
CA ASP A 46 -7.62 5.80 8.39
C ASP A 46 -7.72 4.31 8.00
N ALA A 47 -8.70 3.60 8.59
CA ALA A 47 -8.77 2.11 8.51
C ALA A 47 -9.19 1.65 7.14
N GLY A 48 -10.07 2.43 6.52
CA GLY A 48 -10.44 2.21 5.13
C GLY A 48 -9.22 2.31 4.24
N ALA A 49 -8.44 3.38 4.39
CA ALA A 49 -7.26 3.61 3.56
C ALA A 49 -6.17 2.53 3.74
N MET A 50 -5.87 2.13 4.98
CA MET A 50 -4.93 1.02 5.25
C MET A 50 -5.40 -0.31 4.64
N ASN A 51 -6.69 -0.62 4.76
CA ASN A 51 -7.28 -1.82 4.20
C ASN A 51 -7.22 -1.80 2.66
N ASN A 52 -7.57 -0.67 2.04
CA ASN A 52 -7.52 -0.49 0.59
C ASN A 52 -6.10 -0.68 0.05
N CYS A 53 -5.10 -0.06 0.68
CA CYS A 53 -3.69 -0.24 0.32
C CYS A 53 -3.26 -1.72 0.46
N SER A 54 -3.72 -2.40 1.52
CA SER A 54 -3.42 -3.81 1.73
C SER A 54 -4.02 -4.71 0.64
N MET A 55 -5.27 -4.45 0.23
CA MET A 55 -5.90 -5.17 -0.88
C MET A 55 -5.20 -4.92 -2.22
N ILE A 56 -4.77 -3.68 -2.50
CA ILE A 56 -4.00 -3.34 -3.70
C ILE A 56 -2.71 -4.17 -3.76
N LEU A 57 -1.95 -4.18 -2.68
CA LEU A 57 -0.71 -4.95 -2.60
C LEU A 57 -0.94 -6.46 -2.72
N GLN A 58 -2.02 -6.99 -2.13
CA GLN A 58 -2.37 -8.41 -2.26
C GLN A 58 -2.70 -8.78 -3.71
N ARG A 59 -3.39 -7.91 -4.45
CA ARG A 59 -3.63 -8.11 -5.88
C ARG A 59 -2.31 -8.17 -6.65
N CYS A 60 -1.39 -7.24 -6.41
CA CYS A 60 -0.08 -7.25 -7.04
C CYS A 60 0.74 -8.52 -6.72
N GLN A 61 0.64 -9.07 -5.50
CA GLN A 61 1.27 -10.36 -5.16
C GLN A 61 0.70 -11.52 -5.98
N ASN A 62 -0.62 -11.57 -6.10
CA ASN A 62 -1.29 -12.63 -6.86
C ASN A 62 -0.96 -12.54 -8.36
N GLU A 63 -0.96 -11.34 -8.93
CA GLU A 63 -0.60 -11.10 -10.33
C GLU A 63 0.87 -11.43 -10.63
N GLY A 64 1.79 -11.09 -9.72
CA GLY A 64 3.21 -11.47 -9.85
C GLY A 64 3.45 -12.98 -9.77
N SER A 65 2.60 -13.71 -9.02
CA SER A 65 2.62 -15.17 -8.93
C SER A 65 2.21 -15.84 -10.24
N ASP A 66 1.18 -15.32 -10.93
CA ASP A 66 0.72 -15.88 -12.21
C ASP A 66 1.74 -15.63 -13.34
N ALA A 67 2.44 -14.50 -13.33
CA ALA A 67 3.50 -14.20 -14.29
C ALA A 67 4.73 -15.12 -14.16
N MET A 68 5.00 -15.67 -12.98
CA MET A 68 6.13 -16.60 -12.74
C MET A 68 5.78 -18.07 -13.04
N LYS A 69 4.52 -18.36 -13.39
CA LYS A 69 4.01 -19.71 -13.66
C LYS A 69 3.86 -20.06 -15.15
N SER A 70 4.13 -19.13 -16.07
CA SER A 70 4.12 -19.36 -17.53
C SER A 70 5.51 -19.61 -18.10
#